data_AF-A0A395SWX6-F1
#
_entry.id   AF-A0A395SWX6-F1
#
_cell.length_a   1.000
_cell.length_b   1.000
_cell.length_c   1.000
_cell.angle_alpha   90.00
_cell.angle_beta   90.00
_cell.angle_gamma   90.00
#
_symmetry.space_group_name_H-M   'P 1'
#
loop_
_entity.id
_entity.type
_entity.pdbx_description
1 polymer ?
#
loop_
_entity_poly.entity_id
_entity_poly.type
_entity_poly.pdbx_seq_one_letter_code
_entity_poly.pdbx_strand_id
1 'polypeptide(L)'
;MESQLDSGCETFMESIDGWLEFVPDERHRRSLHEVFESAYQTVKEEYAKVEALGSEAERLKQSYEHQLQELDTEREAVRNEKANLQTLAEGLSTQFGALASQVASLSEDVKASESTSAETLRATNEAVSASKDMQHEAAHLENNLVARFESVSASVNVLAEALKNVQSETHLQPLRDETRAISESVASLPSAADIGAEYNRQLTKDYTQNLLALRRERNAQRGQAQRLREENQQLRDEIVGIDRQFQEAEASRQAAINETQIGRDCVGRKDVRIQGLLVSLCTSCTRLVQVEQELATAQESLIQANSLTQETVATLERSRDKAARCEQRRVEVESDNERVRNELRDSNSQLDLKTCLVESLTTQLSEATSKTEACNALLEAHPVLSCSDEEINSIAQLYLELADEFGDLPSFIERNNDLLAIVIKIVPLIDVVNAKVTMLSFLNARSYGWHCLHKVAEEETESLCSHDGCQHHRDCVIVRVTGRDSPVLELMLNTQ
;
A
#
# COMPACT_ATOMS: atom_id res chain seq x y z
N MET A 1 -34.93 -7.35 -38.37
CA MET A 1 -35.11 -8.76 -38.01
C MET A 1 -36.57 -9.06 -37.71
N GLU A 2 -37.31 -8.14 -37.06
CA GLU A 2 -38.78 -8.23 -36.89
C GLU A 2 -39.55 -8.59 -38.17
N SER A 3 -39.21 -8.00 -39.32
CA SER A 3 -39.90 -8.31 -40.59
C SER A 3 -39.70 -9.74 -41.11
N GLN A 4 -38.68 -10.45 -40.65
CA GLN A 4 -38.42 -11.85 -41.05
C GLN A 4 -39.16 -12.84 -40.14
N LEU A 5 -39.43 -12.46 -38.88
CA LEU A 5 -40.23 -13.27 -37.95
C LEU A 5 -41.72 -13.17 -38.28
N ASP A 6 -42.19 -11.99 -38.67
CA ASP A 6 -43.60 -11.79 -39.07
C ASP A 6 -43.93 -12.56 -40.36
N SER A 7 -43.05 -12.55 -41.37
CA SER A 7 -43.29 -13.36 -42.59
C SER A 7 -43.14 -14.86 -42.34
N GLY A 8 -42.32 -15.26 -41.36
CA GLY A 8 -42.20 -16.65 -40.94
C GLY A 8 -43.46 -17.16 -40.23
N CYS A 9 -44.12 -16.30 -39.45
CA CYS A 9 -45.37 -16.60 -38.76
C CYS A 9 -46.48 -17.00 -39.74
N GLU A 10 -46.70 -16.19 -40.77
CA GLU A 10 -47.75 -16.44 -41.76
C GLU A 10 -47.51 -17.78 -42.47
N THR A 11 -46.29 -18.03 -42.95
CA THR A 11 -45.96 -19.29 -43.62
C THR A 11 -46.03 -20.53 -42.71
N PHE A 12 -45.71 -20.38 -41.42
CA PHE A 12 -45.81 -21.46 -40.44
C PHE A 12 -47.27 -21.79 -40.13
N MET A 13 -48.10 -20.77 -39.90
CA MET A 13 -49.53 -20.96 -39.62
C MET A 13 -50.27 -21.53 -40.83
N GLU A 14 -49.97 -21.05 -42.05
CA GLU A 14 -50.49 -21.65 -43.29
C GLU A 14 -50.13 -23.13 -43.43
N SER A 15 -48.91 -23.50 -43.01
CA SER A 15 -48.50 -24.91 -43.00
C SER A 15 -49.32 -25.70 -41.99
N ILE A 16 -49.45 -25.21 -40.75
CA ILE A 16 -50.26 -25.85 -39.70
C ILE A 16 -51.71 -26.03 -40.14
N ASP A 17 -52.31 -25.03 -40.78
CA ASP A 17 -53.66 -25.11 -41.34
C ASP A 17 -53.79 -26.26 -42.35
N GLY A 18 -52.82 -26.41 -43.25
CA GLY A 18 -52.77 -27.53 -44.19
C GLY A 18 -52.68 -28.90 -43.52
N TRP A 19 -51.95 -29.02 -42.40
CA TRP A 19 -51.91 -30.26 -41.60
C TRP A 19 -53.24 -30.51 -40.87
N LEU A 20 -53.87 -29.45 -40.40
CA LEU A 20 -55.11 -29.52 -39.65
C LEU A 20 -56.33 -29.86 -40.54
N GLU A 21 -56.26 -29.68 -41.86
CA GLU A 21 -57.29 -30.17 -42.80
C GLU A 21 -57.52 -31.68 -42.72
N PHE A 22 -56.49 -32.45 -42.32
CA PHE A 22 -56.61 -33.91 -42.13
C PHE A 22 -57.36 -34.29 -40.85
N VAL A 23 -57.69 -33.34 -39.97
CA VAL A 23 -58.47 -33.57 -38.75
C VAL A 23 -59.98 -33.51 -39.08
N PRO A 24 -60.71 -34.64 -38.98
CA PRO A 24 -62.09 -34.72 -39.47
C PRO A 24 -63.08 -33.88 -38.66
N ASP A 25 -62.83 -33.69 -37.36
CA ASP A 25 -63.68 -32.87 -36.51
C ASP A 25 -63.23 -31.41 -36.52
N GLU A 26 -64.10 -30.53 -37.01
CA GLU A 26 -63.87 -29.10 -37.11
C GLU A 26 -63.65 -28.44 -35.73
N ARG A 27 -64.27 -28.99 -34.68
CA ARG A 27 -64.10 -28.45 -33.32
C ARG A 27 -62.70 -28.72 -32.79
N HIS A 28 -62.22 -29.96 -32.90
CA HIS A 28 -60.84 -30.30 -32.53
C HIS A 28 -59.81 -29.56 -33.39
N ARG A 29 -60.09 -29.39 -34.69
CA ARG A 29 -59.23 -28.61 -35.58
C ARG A 29 -59.04 -27.18 -35.10
N ARG A 30 -60.14 -26.50 -34.75
CA ARG A 30 -60.10 -25.12 -34.23
C ARG A 30 -59.34 -25.03 -32.92
N SER A 31 -59.58 -25.95 -31.99
CA SER A 31 -58.85 -25.96 -30.72
C SER A 31 -57.35 -26.22 -30.90
N LEU A 32 -56.95 -27.10 -31.81
CA LEU A 32 -55.53 -27.31 -32.13
C LEU A 32 -54.90 -26.07 -32.78
N HIS A 33 -55.61 -25.43 -33.71
CA HIS A 33 -55.16 -24.17 -34.30
C HIS A 33 -54.91 -23.10 -33.23
N GLU A 34 -55.86 -22.87 -32.32
CA GLU A 34 -55.74 -21.91 -31.22
C GLU A 34 -54.54 -22.24 -30.30
N VAL A 35 -54.29 -23.52 -30.03
CA VAL A 35 -53.12 -23.95 -29.24
C VAL A 35 -51.81 -23.66 -29.96
N PHE A 36 -51.71 -23.95 -31.26
CA PHE A 36 -50.51 -23.66 -32.04
C PHE A 36 -50.26 -22.16 -32.19
N GLU A 37 -51.30 -21.37 -32.42
CA GLU A 37 -51.23 -19.91 -32.49
C GLU A 37 -50.76 -19.32 -31.15
N SER A 38 -51.34 -19.76 -30.03
CA SER A 38 -50.94 -19.36 -28.67
C SER A 38 -49.49 -19.74 -28.34
N ALA A 39 -49.08 -20.96 -28.69
CA ALA A 39 -47.71 -21.42 -28.51
C ALA A 39 -46.72 -20.60 -29.36
N TYR A 40 -47.06 -20.32 -30.61
CA TYR A 40 -46.25 -19.49 -31.50
C TYR A 40 -46.10 -18.07 -30.96
N GLN A 41 -47.20 -17.46 -30.53
CA GLN A 41 -47.18 -16.11 -29.96
C GLN A 41 -46.31 -16.04 -28.70
N THR A 42 -46.37 -17.07 -27.85
CA THR A 42 -45.50 -17.18 -26.67
C THR A 42 -44.02 -17.24 -27.07
N VAL A 43 -43.67 -18.06 -28.07
CA VAL A 43 -42.28 -18.15 -28.56
C VAL A 43 -41.82 -16.82 -29.15
N LYS A 44 -42.68 -16.12 -29.87
CA LYS A 44 -42.39 -14.79 -30.43
C LYS A 44 -42.12 -13.76 -29.33
N GLU A 45 -42.94 -13.72 -28.28
CA GLU A 45 -42.73 -12.84 -27.14
C GLU A 45 -41.44 -13.15 -26.38
N GLU A 46 -41.13 -14.42 -26.15
CA GLU A 46 -39.88 -14.82 -25.49
C GLU A 46 -38.66 -14.49 -26.36
N TYR A 47 -38.74 -14.68 -27.68
CA TYR A 47 -37.68 -14.28 -28.59
C TYR A 47 -37.42 -12.78 -28.56
N ALA A 48 -38.47 -11.95 -28.56
CA ALA A 48 -38.35 -10.50 -28.43
C ALA A 48 -37.70 -10.09 -27.10
N LYS A 49 -38.02 -10.78 -25.99
CA LYS A 49 -37.35 -10.55 -24.70
C LYS A 49 -35.87 -10.92 -24.75
N VAL A 50 -35.52 -12.05 -25.36
CA VAL A 50 -34.12 -12.48 -25.52
C VAL A 50 -33.34 -11.49 -26.38
N GLU A 51 -33.92 -10.97 -27.46
CA GLU A 51 -33.29 -9.95 -28.31
C GLU A 51 -33.10 -8.62 -27.56
N ALA A 52 -34.10 -8.20 -26.77
CA ALA A 52 -33.99 -7.01 -25.92
C ALA A 52 -32.90 -7.16 -24.85
N LEU A 53 -32.84 -8.31 -24.16
CA LEU A 53 -31.80 -8.61 -23.18
C LEU A 53 -30.41 -8.69 -23.84
N GLY A 54 -30.32 -9.27 -25.05
CA GLY A 54 -29.08 -9.31 -25.83
C GLY A 54 -28.59 -7.90 -26.20
N SER A 55 -29.51 -7.02 -26.61
CA SER A 55 -29.20 -5.63 -26.92
C SER A 55 -28.75 -4.84 -25.67
N GLU A 56 -29.38 -5.08 -24.52
CA GLU A 56 -28.98 -4.49 -23.24
C GLU A 56 -27.60 -4.99 -22.78
N ALA A 57 -27.34 -6.29 -22.91
CA ALA A 57 -26.05 -6.89 -22.60
C ALA A 57 -24.92 -6.32 -23.47
N GLU A 58 -25.15 -6.14 -24.77
CA GLU A 58 -24.15 -5.55 -25.67
C GLU A 58 -23.91 -4.07 -25.35
N ARG A 59 -24.96 -3.32 -25.01
CA ARG A 59 -24.83 -1.92 -24.56
C ARG A 59 -24.01 -1.83 -23.27
N LEU A 60 -24.25 -2.71 -22.30
CA LEU A 60 -23.48 -2.75 -21.06
C LEU A 60 -22.02 -3.14 -21.32
N LYS A 61 -21.78 -4.13 -22.19
CA LYS A 61 -20.44 -4.52 -22.60
C LYS A 61 -19.66 -3.36 -23.22
N GLN A 62 -20.27 -2.62 -24.17
CA GLN A 62 -19.65 -1.43 -24.77
C GLN A 62 -19.35 -0.35 -23.72
N SER A 63 -20.26 -0.15 -22.77
CA SER A 63 -20.04 0.78 -21.66
C SER A 63 -18.85 0.38 -20.78
N TYR A 64 -18.69 -0.90 -20.46
CA TYR A 64 -17.56 -1.38 -19.67
C TYR A 64 -16.24 -1.35 -20.45
N GLU A 65 -16.26 -1.67 -21.74
CA GLU A 65 -15.08 -1.53 -22.61
C GLU A 65 -14.60 -0.08 -22.66
N HIS A 66 -15.51 0.89 -22.72
CA HIS A 66 -15.16 2.31 -22.66
C HIS A 66 -14.55 2.71 -21.31
N GLN A 67 -15.16 2.30 -20.19
CA GLN A 67 -14.60 2.57 -18.85
C GLN A 67 -13.21 1.95 -18.65
N LEU A 68 -12.98 0.75 -19.19
CA LEU A 68 -11.66 0.11 -19.14
C LEU A 68 -10.63 0.90 -19.95
N GLN A 69 -11.00 1.43 -21.11
CA GLN A 69 -10.12 2.29 -21.89
C GLN A 69 -9.78 3.59 -21.15
N GLU A 70 -10.77 4.25 -20.53
CA GLU A 70 -10.52 5.45 -19.71
C GLU A 70 -9.54 5.15 -18.57
N LEU A 71 -9.77 4.08 -17.81
CA LEU A 71 -8.87 3.66 -16.72
C LEU A 71 -7.46 3.33 -17.21
N ASP A 72 -7.31 2.72 -18.39
CA ASP A 72 -5.99 2.44 -18.95
C ASP A 72 -5.29 3.73 -19.40
N THR A 73 -6.01 4.71 -19.93
CA THR A 73 -5.44 6.03 -20.25
C THR A 73 -5.00 6.80 -19.01
N GLU A 74 -5.79 6.75 -17.93
CA GLU A 74 -5.43 7.37 -16.65
C GLU A 74 -4.20 6.69 -16.03
N ARG A 75 -4.13 5.35 -16.06
CA ARG A 75 -2.96 4.60 -15.57
C ARG A 75 -1.69 4.98 -16.32
N GLU A 76 -1.78 5.16 -17.63
CA GLU A 76 -0.62 5.56 -18.43
C GLU A 76 -0.21 7.00 -18.14
N ALA A 77 -1.16 7.91 -17.94
CA ALA A 77 -0.88 9.28 -17.51
C ALA A 77 -0.13 9.30 -16.16
N VAL A 78 -0.60 8.53 -15.17
CA VAL A 78 0.05 8.41 -13.85
C VAL A 78 1.45 7.81 -13.95
N ARG A 79 1.67 6.82 -14.83
CA ARG A 79 3.02 6.27 -15.06
C ARG A 79 3.97 7.30 -15.64
N ASN A 80 3.50 8.10 -16.60
CA ASN A 80 4.30 9.17 -17.20
C ASN A 80 4.64 10.25 -16.18
N GLU A 81 3.68 10.65 -15.36
CA GLU A 81 3.90 11.62 -14.28
C GLU A 81 4.90 11.09 -13.24
N LYS A 82 4.78 9.81 -12.84
CA LYS A 82 5.76 9.15 -11.97
C LYS A 82 7.18 9.16 -12.57
N ALA A 83 7.32 8.87 -13.87
CA ALA A 83 8.61 8.89 -14.54
C ALA A 83 9.22 10.30 -14.57
N ASN A 84 8.39 11.33 -14.78
CA ASN A 84 8.81 12.73 -14.74
C ASN A 84 9.28 13.13 -13.34
N LEU A 85 8.52 12.80 -12.29
CA LEU A 85 8.88 13.07 -10.90
C LEU A 85 10.17 12.35 -10.50
N GLN A 86 10.37 11.12 -10.97
CA GLN A 86 11.60 10.38 -10.70
C GLN A 86 12.82 11.03 -11.37
N THR A 87 12.67 11.48 -12.62
CA THR A 87 13.73 12.21 -13.33
C THR A 87 14.05 13.54 -12.64
N LEU A 88 13.03 14.25 -12.14
CA LEU A 88 13.20 15.47 -11.36
C LEU A 88 13.95 15.19 -10.04
N ALA A 89 13.58 14.13 -9.33
CA ALA A 89 14.24 13.73 -8.08
C ALA A 89 15.71 13.35 -8.29
N GLU A 90 16.01 12.61 -9.35
CA GLU A 90 17.40 12.28 -9.75
C GLU A 90 18.18 13.56 -10.12
N GLY A 91 17.55 14.50 -10.83
CA GLY A 91 18.10 15.82 -11.14
C GLY A 91 18.43 16.65 -9.88
N LEU A 92 17.52 16.70 -8.91
CA LEU A 92 17.76 17.39 -7.64
C LEU A 92 18.86 16.71 -6.81
N SER A 93 18.86 15.38 -6.75
CA SER A 93 19.87 14.61 -6.02
C SER A 93 21.29 14.86 -6.57
N THR A 94 21.43 14.91 -7.91
CA THR A 94 22.71 15.24 -8.54
C THR A 94 23.15 16.68 -8.26
N GLN A 95 22.23 17.64 -8.26
CA GLN A 95 22.53 19.04 -7.88
C GLN A 95 22.97 19.16 -6.41
N PHE A 96 22.27 18.51 -5.49
CA PHE A 96 22.67 18.49 -4.08
C PHE A 96 24.01 17.78 -3.86
N GLY A 97 24.27 16.70 -4.60
CA GLY A 97 25.57 16.02 -4.58
C GLY A 97 26.71 16.95 -5.03
N ALA A 98 26.52 17.68 -6.13
CA ALA A 98 27.51 18.66 -6.61
C ALA A 98 27.72 19.80 -5.60
N LEU A 99 26.66 20.31 -4.98
CA LEU A 99 26.75 21.34 -3.95
C LEU A 99 27.49 20.83 -2.70
N ALA A 100 27.19 19.60 -2.25
CA ALA A 100 27.89 18.99 -1.12
C ALA A 100 29.39 18.82 -1.40
N SER A 101 29.77 18.42 -2.63
CA SER A 101 31.17 18.36 -3.04
C SER A 101 31.84 19.74 -3.07
N GLN A 102 31.14 20.77 -3.54
CA GLN A 102 31.65 22.16 -3.51
C GLN A 102 31.86 22.65 -2.07
N VAL A 103 30.93 22.38 -1.15
CA VAL A 103 31.07 22.73 0.27
C VAL A 103 32.23 21.99 0.92
N ALA A 104 32.43 20.70 0.59
CA ALA A 104 33.56 19.93 1.09
C ALA A 104 34.90 20.49 0.60
N SER A 105 35.01 20.82 -0.70
CA SER A 105 36.21 21.48 -1.26
C SER A 105 36.48 22.83 -0.58
N LEU A 106 35.44 23.64 -0.37
CA LEU A 106 35.57 24.92 0.32
C LEU A 106 36.06 24.73 1.77
N SER A 107 35.55 23.70 2.46
CA SER A 107 36.01 23.38 3.82
C SER A 107 37.48 22.94 3.85
N GLU A 108 37.95 22.20 2.85
CA GLU A 108 39.37 21.85 2.72
C GLU A 108 40.22 23.09 2.42
N ASP A 109 39.78 23.96 1.51
CA ASP A 109 40.47 25.21 1.20
C ASP A 109 40.59 26.12 2.44
N VAL A 110 39.53 26.20 3.26
CA VAL A 110 39.53 26.95 4.52
C VAL A 110 40.51 26.33 5.53
N LYS A 111 40.49 25.01 5.71
CA LYS A 111 41.42 24.31 6.61
C LYS A 111 42.88 24.44 6.16
N ALA A 112 43.13 24.33 4.86
CA ALA A 112 44.45 24.54 4.28
C ALA A 112 44.91 25.99 4.53
N SER A 113 44.05 26.96 4.24
CA SER A 113 44.32 28.38 4.52
C SER A 113 44.60 28.63 6.00
N GLU A 114 43.83 28.04 6.91
CA GLU A 114 44.02 28.17 8.37
C GLU A 114 45.37 27.59 8.81
N SER A 115 45.67 26.34 8.44
CA SER A 115 46.93 25.66 8.74
C SER A 115 48.14 26.43 8.23
N THR A 116 48.11 26.83 6.95
CA THR A 116 49.23 27.58 6.38
C THR A 116 49.30 29.00 6.97
N SER A 117 48.21 29.59 7.45
CA SER A 117 48.23 30.92 8.11
C SER A 117 48.84 30.84 9.49
N ALA A 118 48.52 29.79 10.24
CA ALA A 118 49.18 29.48 11.51
C ALA A 118 50.69 29.23 11.34
N GLU A 119 51.09 28.47 10.31
CA GLU A 119 52.51 28.28 9.95
C GLU A 119 53.20 29.58 9.55
N THR A 120 52.56 30.40 8.71
CA THR A 120 53.14 31.68 8.26
C THR A 120 53.32 32.63 9.45
N LEU A 121 52.31 32.71 10.33
CA LEU A 121 52.37 33.50 11.56
C LEU A 121 53.47 33.01 12.50
N ARG A 122 53.59 31.69 12.71
CA ARG A 122 54.66 31.09 13.53
C ARG A 122 56.04 31.38 12.96
N ALA A 123 56.24 31.20 11.66
CA ALA A 123 57.50 31.52 10.98
C ALA A 123 57.85 33.01 11.07
N THR A 124 56.88 33.92 10.91
CA THR A 124 57.13 35.36 11.15
C THR A 124 57.43 35.66 12.60
N ASN A 125 56.79 35.01 13.57
CA ASN A 125 57.07 35.25 14.99
C ASN A 125 58.48 34.79 15.37
N GLU A 126 58.94 33.67 14.80
CA GLU A 126 60.32 33.17 14.92
C GLU A 126 61.33 34.13 14.25
N ALA A 127 61.01 34.66 13.05
CA ALA A 127 61.87 35.60 12.34
C ALA A 127 61.93 37.00 13.01
N VAL A 128 60.81 37.49 13.53
CA VAL A 128 60.71 38.72 14.36
C VAL A 128 61.52 38.58 15.64
N SER A 129 61.62 37.36 16.19
CA SER A 129 62.47 37.06 17.35
C SER A 129 63.96 37.03 17.00
N ALA A 130 64.34 36.91 15.72
CA ALA A 130 65.71 36.70 15.25
C ALA A 130 66.34 37.89 14.48
N SER A 131 65.57 38.88 14.00
CA SER A 131 66.04 39.90 13.05
C SER A 131 65.62 41.34 13.40
N LYS A 132 66.45 42.33 13.02
CA LYS A 132 66.20 43.77 13.18
C LYS A 132 65.65 44.44 11.91
N ASP A 133 65.52 43.71 10.81
CA ASP A 133 65.00 44.20 9.52
C ASP A 133 63.51 43.82 9.36
N MET A 134 62.64 44.46 10.15
CA MET A 134 61.22 44.14 10.27
C MET A 134 60.35 44.44 9.03
N GLN A 135 60.78 45.30 8.12
CA GLN A 135 59.89 45.82 7.06
C GLN A 135 59.66 44.86 5.90
N HIS A 136 60.63 43.99 5.57
CA HIS A 136 60.53 43.15 4.38
C HIS A 136 59.72 41.85 4.62
N GLU A 137 59.75 41.31 5.83
CA GLU A 137 58.96 40.13 6.23
C GLU A 137 57.51 40.48 6.55
N ALA A 138 57.25 41.66 7.15
CA ALA A 138 55.88 42.17 7.34
C ALA A 138 55.16 42.38 6.00
N ALA A 139 55.85 42.94 4.99
CA ALA A 139 55.29 43.10 3.64
C ALA A 139 55.04 41.74 2.93
N HIS A 140 55.83 40.71 3.22
CA HIS A 140 55.62 39.37 2.67
C HIS A 140 54.45 38.64 3.34
N LEU A 141 54.24 38.86 4.65
CA LEU A 141 53.08 38.36 5.39
C LEU A 141 51.79 39.03 4.91
N GLU A 142 51.81 40.35 4.74
CA GLU A 142 50.66 41.12 4.24
C GLU A 142 50.26 40.65 2.84
N ASN A 143 51.22 40.51 1.92
CA ASN A 143 50.94 40.03 0.56
C ASN A 143 50.39 38.58 0.54
N ASN A 144 50.86 37.69 1.43
CA ASN A 144 50.33 36.33 1.54
C ASN A 144 48.91 36.29 2.13
N LEU A 145 48.64 37.10 3.16
CA LEU A 145 47.31 37.18 3.76
C LEU A 145 46.30 37.78 2.78
N VAL A 146 46.68 38.81 2.02
CA VAL A 146 45.85 39.42 0.98
C VAL A 146 45.53 38.42 -0.13
N ALA A 147 46.53 37.72 -0.68
CA ALA A 147 46.31 36.72 -1.73
C ALA A 147 45.40 35.56 -1.25
N ARG A 148 45.45 35.21 0.05
CA ARG A 148 44.57 34.19 0.64
C ARG A 148 43.16 34.68 0.85
N PHE A 149 42.99 35.91 1.32
CA PHE A 149 41.67 36.53 1.43
C PHE A 149 41.01 36.65 0.06
N GLU A 150 41.77 36.98 -0.99
CA GLU A 150 41.28 37.00 -2.36
C GLU A 150 40.86 35.60 -2.85
N SER A 151 41.62 34.55 -2.53
CA SER A 151 41.28 33.16 -2.86
C SER A 151 40.00 32.69 -2.16
N VAL A 152 39.90 32.88 -0.84
CA VAL A 152 38.69 32.54 -0.06
C VAL A 152 37.50 33.36 -0.54
N SER A 153 37.68 34.66 -0.82
CA SER A 153 36.62 35.52 -1.34
C SER A 153 36.16 35.08 -2.74
N ALA A 154 37.06 34.59 -3.60
CA ALA A 154 36.70 34.03 -4.90
C ALA A 154 35.85 32.76 -4.75
N SER A 155 36.25 31.85 -3.86
CA SER A 155 35.49 30.62 -3.61
C SER A 155 34.12 30.88 -2.95
N VAL A 156 34.02 31.87 -2.05
CA VAL A 156 32.74 32.32 -1.48
C VAL A 156 31.85 32.97 -2.55
N ASN A 157 32.41 33.75 -3.48
CA ASN A 157 31.66 34.33 -4.59
C ASN A 157 31.14 33.26 -5.56
N VAL A 158 31.92 32.21 -5.85
CA VAL A 158 31.46 31.06 -6.64
C VAL A 158 30.31 30.34 -5.92
N LEU A 159 30.42 30.16 -4.60
CA LEU A 159 29.35 29.56 -3.80
C LEU A 159 28.10 30.44 -3.77
N ALA A 160 28.25 31.75 -3.63
CA ALA A 160 27.15 32.72 -3.65
C ALA A 160 26.45 32.77 -5.01
N GLU A 161 27.18 32.70 -6.12
CA GLU A 161 26.59 32.63 -7.47
C GLU A 161 25.90 31.29 -7.71
N ALA A 162 26.46 30.18 -7.20
CA ALA A 162 25.81 28.86 -7.24
C ALA A 162 24.51 28.85 -6.40
N LEU A 163 24.55 29.41 -5.19
CA LEU A 163 23.37 29.57 -4.33
C LEU A 163 22.33 30.49 -4.94
N LYS A 164 22.75 31.57 -5.60
CA LYS A 164 21.89 32.52 -6.32
C LYS A 164 21.30 31.90 -7.58
N ASN A 165 22.00 31.01 -8.27
CA ASN A 165 21.43 30.24 -9.38
C ASN A 165 20.39 29.22 -8.89
N VAL A 166 20.61 28.59 -7.74
CA VAL A 166 19.63 27.70 -7.07
C VAL A 166 18.45 28.49 -6.47
N GLN A 167 18.69 29.69 -5.94
CA GLN A 167 17.67 30.58 -5.38
C GLN A 167 16.98 31.46 -6.42
N SER A 168 17.50 31.57 -7.64
CA SER A 168 16.88 32.38 -8.69
C SER A 168 15.45 31.87 -8.87
N GLU A 169 14.50 32.71 -8.49
CA GLU A 169 13.07 32.38 -8.35
C GLU A 169 12.48 31.78 -9.64
N THR A 170 13.16 31.95 -10.78
CA THR A 170 12.83 31.36 -12.07
C THR A 170 12.68 29.83 -12.10
N HIS A 171 13.32 29.06 -11.20
CA HIS A 171 13.16 27.60 -11.17
C HIS A 171 12.26 27.08 -10.04
N LEU A 172 12.12 27.81 -8.94
CA LEU A 172 11.28 27.41 -7.80
C LEU A 172 9.86 27.98 -7.86
N GLN A 173 9.62 29.07 -8.59
CA GLN A 173 8.28 29.64 -8.75
C GLN A 173 7.35 28.73 -9.55
N PRO A 174 7.77 28.12 -10.69
CA PRO A 174 6.94 27.13 -11.38
C PRO A 174 6.62 25.94 -10.48
N LEU A 175 7.59 25.45 -9.72
CA LEU A 175 7.38 24.37 -8.75
C LEU A 175 6.45 24.77 -7.62
N ARG A 176 6.51 26.01 -7.11
CA ARG A 176 5.56 26.51 -6.09
C ARG A 176 4.17 26.71 -6.66
N ASP A 177 4.06 27.22 -7.88
CA ASP A 177 2.80 27.42 -8.59
C ASP A 177 2.16 26.07 -8.94
N GLU A 178 2.96 25.08 -9.33
CA GLU A 178 2.54 23.71 -9.61
C GLU A 178 2.21 22.96 -8.31
N THR A 179 3.00 23.10 -7.24
CA THR A 179 2.67 22.53 -5.91
C THR A 179 1.40 23.14 -5.35
N ARG A 180 1.17 24.44 -5.57
CA ARG A 180 -0.07 25.13 -5.19
C ARG A 180 -1.24 24.68 -6.04
N ALA A 181 -1.07 24.55 -7.35
CA ALA A 181 -2.10 24.03 -8.25
C ALA A 181 -2.45 22.58 -7.92
N ILE A 182 -1.45 21.74 -7.61
CA ILE A 182 -1.63 20.37 -7.11
C ILE A 182 -2.34 20.40 -5.75
N SER A 183 -1.95 21.28 -4.82
CA SER A 183 -2.60 21.40 -3.52
C SER A 183 -4.05 21.88 -3.62
N GLU A 184 -4.36 22.81 -4.52
CA GLU A 184 -5.71 23.30 -4.80
C GLU A 184 -6.53 22.21 -5.52
N SER A 185 -5.92 21.47 -6.46
CA SER A 185 -6.54 20.33 -7.14
C SER A 185 -6.85 19.20 -6.15
N VAL A 186 -5.91 18.83 -5.27
CA VAL A 186 -6.08 17.84 -4.19
C VAL A 186 -7.09 18.30 -3.16
N ALA A 187 -7.16 19.59 -2.83
CA ALA A 187 -8.20 20.14 -1.95
C ALA A 187 -9.59 20.19 -2.62
N SER A 188 -9.65 20.27 -3.94
CA SER A 188 -10.89 20.20 -4.73
C SER A 188 -11.36 18.77 -5.01
N LEU A 189 -10.46 17.78 -4.87
CA LEU A 189 -10.83 16.38 -4.93
C LEU A 189 -11.75 16.08 -3.74
N PRO A 190 -12.92 15.43 -3.98
CA PRO A 190 -13.76 14.98 -2.89
C PRO A 190 -12.92 14.11 -1.97
N SER A 191 -13.07 14.27 -0.65
CA SER A 191 -12.25 13.50 0.28
C SER A 191 -12.45 12.01 -0.01
N ALA A 192 -11.44 11.17 0.25
CA ALA A 192 -11.58 9.73 0.07
C ALA A 192 -12.80 9.17 0.85
N ALA A 193 -13.21 9.85 1.93
CA ALA A 193 -14.44 9.56 2.66
C ALA A 193 -15.71 9.92 1.85
N ASP A 194 -15.73 11.03 1.12
CA ASP A 194 -16.85 11.44 0.27
C ASP A 194 -16.99 10.54 -0.97
N ILE A 195 -15.87 10.19 -1.62
CA ILE A 195 -15.86 9.22 -2.74
C ILE A 195 -16.32 7.84 -2.22
N GLY A 196 -15.82 7.41 -1.07
CA GLY A 196 -16.23 6.16 -0.44
C GLY A 196 -17.70 6.16 -0.01
N ALA A 197 -18.24 7.28 0.46
CA ALA A 197 -19.63 7.42 0.83
C ALA A 197 -20.55 7.40 -0.40
N GLU A 198 -20.18 8.08 -1.48
CA GLU A 198 -20.97 8.09 -2.72
C GLU A 198 -20.90 6.74 -3.44
N TYR A 199 -19.73 6.10 -3.48
CA TYR A 199 -19.59 4.72 -3.97
C TYR A 199 -20.44 3.75 -3.14
N ASN A 200 -20.42 3.85 -1.81
CA ASN A 200 -21.28 3.02 -0.96
C ASN A 200 -22.77 3.31 -1.15
N ARG A 201 -23.18 4.57 -1.36
CA ARG A 201 -24.57 4.90 -1.71
C ARG A 201 -24.98 4.25 -3.03
N GLN A 202 -24.14 4.37 -4.05
CA GLN A 202 -24.42 3.82 -5.37
C GLN A 202 -24.46 2.29 -5.32
N LEU A 203 -23.49 1.66 -4.67
CA LEU A 203 -23.47 0.21 -4.45
C LEU A 203 -24.70 -0.27 -3.67
N THR A 204 -25.11 0.47 -2.63
CA THR A 204 -26.32 0.15 -1.87
C THR A 204 -27.55 0.29 -2.75
N LYS A 205 -27.66 1.36 -3.54
CA LYS A 205 -28.79 1.58 -4.46
C LYS A 205 -28.89 0.47 -5.49
N ASP A 206 -27.78 0.09 -6.12
CA ASP A 206 -27.71 -0.95 -7.14
C ASP A 206 -27.99 -2.33 -6.53
N TYR A 207 -27.44 -2.62 -5.35
CA TYR A 207 -27.75 -3.84 -4.61
C TYR A 207 -29.24 -3.92 -4.25
N THR A 208 -29.84 -2.82 -3.80
CA THR A 208 -31.26 -2.77 -3.43
C THR A 208 -32.15 -2.93 -4.67
N GLN A 209 -31.79 -2.30 -5.79
CA GLN A 209 -32.49 -2.45 -7.06
C GLN A 209 -32.43 -3.88 -7.59
N ASN A 210 -31.25 -4.51 -7.57
CA ASN A 210 -31.07 -5.90 -7.95
C ASN A 210 -31.88 -6.85 -7.05
N LEU A 211 -31.89 -6.61 -5.75
CA LEU A 211 -32.65 -7.44 -4.81
C LEU A 211 -34.17 -7.30 -5.02
N LEU A 212 -34.64 -6.11 -5.39
CA LEU A 212 -36.04 -5.88 -5.79
C LEU A 212 -36.37 -6.54 -7.13
N ALA A 213 -35.47 -6.48 -8.12
CA ALA A 213 -35.64 -7.13 -9.41
C ALA A 213 -35.73 -8.66 -9.26
N LEU A 214 -34.80 -9.26 -8.51
CA LEU A 214 -34.81 -10.69 -8.20
C LEU A 214 -36.07 -11.11 -7.44
N ARG A 215 -36.58 -10.27 -6.52
CA ARG A 215 -37.87 -10.54 -5.85
C ARG A 215 -39.05 -10.50 -6.82
N ARG A 216 -39.07 -9.56 -7.77
CA ARG A 216 -40.12 -9.48 -8.79
C ARG A 216 -40.07 -10.70 -9.71
N GLU A 217 -38.89 -11.09 -10.17
CA GLU A 217 -38.70 -12.26 -11.02
C GLU A 217 -39.11 -13.55 -10.31
N ARG A 218 -38.66 -13.76 -9.07
CA ARG A 218 -39.08 -14.90 -8.25
C ARG A 218 -40.60 -14.93 -8.05
N ASN A 219 -41.23 -13.78 -7.84
CA ASN A 219 -42.69 -13.71 -7.68
C ASN A 219 -43.40 -14.01 -9.01
N ALA A 220 -42.87 -13.56 -10.16
CA ALA A 220 -43.38 -13.89 -11.48
C ALA A 220 -43.25 -15.38 -11.78
N GLN A 221 -42.09 -15.99 -11.53
CA GLN A 221 -41.86 -17.43 -11.64
C GLN A 221 -42.80 -18.23 -10.72
N ARG A 222 -43.03 -17.76 -9.50
CA ARG A 222 -44.00 -18.39 -8.58
C ARG A 222 -45.42 -18.33 -9.13
N GLY A 223 -45.82 -17.20 -9.73
CA GLY A 223 -47.11 -17.05 -10.41
C GLY A 223 -47.24 -17.98 -11.61
N GLN A 224 -46.21 -18.09 -12.44
CA GLN A 224 -46.18 -19.02 -13.58
C GLN A 224 -46.25 -20.47 -13.13
N ALA A 225 -45.46 -20.87 -12.13
CA ALA A 225 -45.50 -22.22 -11.58
C ALA A 225 -46.87 -22.56 -10.97
N GLN A 226 -47.57 -21.57 -10.41
CA GLN A 226 -48.93 -21.78 -9.90
C GLN A 226 -49.94 -21.96 -11.03
N ARG A 227 -49.89 -21.15 -12.08
CA ARG A 227 -50.73 -21.34 -13.28
C ARG A 227 -50.52 -22.70 -13.92
N LEU A 228 -49.26 -23.13 -14.11
CA LEU A 228 -48.95 -24.45 -14.65
C LEU A 228 -49.45 -25.60 -13.76
N ARG A 229 -49.51 -25.41 -12.43
CA ARG A 229 -50.13 -26.40 -11.53
C ARG A 229 -51.64 -26.43 -11.68
N GLU A 230 -52.28 -25.28 -11.82
CA GLU A 230 -53.73 -25.17 -12.04
C GLU A 230 -54.13 -25.79 -13.38
N GLU A 231 -53.39 -25.51 -14.46
CA GLU A 231 -53.56 -26.15 -15.77
C GLU A 231 -53.33 -27.67 -15.72
N ASN A 232 -52.25 -28.13 -15.06
CA ASN A 232 -52.03 -29.57 -14.88
C ASN A 232 -53.16 -30.24 -14.10
N GLN A 233 -53.75 -29.55 -13.12
CA GLN A 233 -54.88 -30.08 -12.37
C GLN A 233 -56.13 -30.16 -13.25
N GLN A 234 -56.40 -29.13 -14.05
CA GLN A 234 -57.50 -29.14 -15.03
C GLN A 234 -57.35 -30.29 -16.03
N LEU A 235 -56.16 -30.47 -16.62
CA LEU A 235 -55.90 -31.57 -17.54
C LEU A 235 -56.09 -32.95 -16.88
N ARG A 236 -55.71 -33.11 -15.60
CA ARG A 236 -55.97 -34.34 -14.85
C ARG A 236 -57.47 -34.59 -14.68
N ASP A 237 -58.22 -33.56 -14.35
CA ASP A 237 -59.68 -33.67 -14.18
C ASP A 237 -60.36 -33.99 -15.52
N GLU A 238 -59.89 -33.42 -16.63
CA GLU A 238 -60.35 -33.74 -17.99
C GLU A 238 -60.06 -35.20 -18.38
N ILE A 239 -58.84 -35.70 -18.10
CA ILE A 239 -58.48 -37.10 -18.34
C ILE A 239 -59.43 -38.03 -17.57
N VAL A 240 -59.72 -37.75 -16.30
CA VAL A 240 -60.68 -38.53 -15.51
C VAL A 240 -62.08 -38.48 -16.13
N GLY A 241 -62.48 -37.32 -16.67
CA GLY A 241 -63.74 -37.17 -17.41
C GLY A 241 -63.80 -38.02 -18.67
N ILE A 242 -62.73 -38.05 -19.47
CA ILE A 242 -62.61 -38.85 -20.69
C ILE A 242 -62.61 -40.34 -20.36
N ASP A 243 -61.86 -40.78 -19.35
CA ASP A 243 -61.83 -42.17 -18.89
C ASP A 243 -63.23 -42.65 -18.48
N ARG A 244 -64.00 -41.80 -17.79
CA ARG A 244 -65.39 -42.11 -17.43
C ARG A 244 -66.27 -42.27 -18.68
N GLN A 245 -66.15 -41.37 -19.65
CA GLN A 245 -66.90 -41.46 -20.91
C GLN A 245 -66.51 -42.72 -21.70
N PHE A 246 -65.23 -43.07 -21.70
CA PHE A 246 -64.72 -44.28 -22.34
C PHE A 246 -65.31 -45.53 -21.68
N GLN A 247 -65.33 -45.59 -20.34
CA GLN A 247 -65.95 -46.70 -19.60
C GLN A 247 -67.46 -46.81 -19.86
N GLU A 248 -68.18 -45.69 -19.93
CA GLU A 248 -69.61 -45.65 -20.27
C GLU A 248 -69.88 -46.14 -21.71
N ALA A 249 -69.05 -45.72 -22.66
CA ALA A 249 -69.12 -46.16 -24.05
C ALA A 249 -68.78 -47.66 -24.18
N GLU A 250 -67.79 -48.14 -23.44
CA GLU A 250 -67.42 -49.55 -23.42
C GLU A 250 -68.51 -50.43 -22.78
N ALA A 251 -69.13 -49.98 -21.68
CA ALA A 251 -70.28 -50.66 -21.09
C ALA A 251 -71.47 -50.72 -22.07
N SER A 252 -71.74 -49.62 -22.79
CA SER A 252 -72.79 -49.55 -23.82
C SER A 252 -72.50 -50.48 -25.00
N ARG A 253 -71.23 -50.52 -25.44
CA ARG A 253 -70.76 -51.45 -26.48
C ARG A 253 -70.93 -52.90 -26.04
N GLN A 254 -70.59 -53.22 -24.79
CA GLN A 254 -70.73 -54.58 -24.26
C GLN A 254 -72.20 -55.00 -24.14
N ALA A 255 -73.11 -54.08 -23.78
CA ALA A 255 -74.54 -54.32 -23.79
C ALA A 255 -75.07 -54.63 -25.20
N ALA A 256 -74.65 -53.86 -26.22
CA ALA A 256 -75.02 -54.09 -27.62
C ALA A 256 -74.44 -55.42 -28.17
N ILE A 257 -73.23 -55.81 -27.73
CA ILE A 257 -72.64 -57.12 -28.04
C ILE A 257 -73.49 -58.24 -27.44
N ASN A 258 -73.96 -58.09 -26.20
CA ASN A 258 -74.81 -59.07 -25.53
C ASN A 258 -76.20 -59.17 -26.21
N GLU A 259 -76.81 -58.07 -26.65
CA GLU A 259 -78.05 -58.06 -27.45
C GLU A 259 -77.86 -58.73 -28.83
N THR A 260 -76.73 -58.49 -29.48
CA THR A 260 -76.41 -59.13 -30.76
C THR A 260 -75.96 -60.58 -30.63
N GLN A 261 -75.65 -61.05 -29.41
CA GLN A 261 -75.46 -62.47 -29.08
C GLN A 261 -76.81 -63.22 -29.01
N ILE A 262 -77.89 -62.54 -28.60
CA ILE A 262 -79.27 -63.09 -28.56
C ILE A 262 -79.88 -63.15 -29.97
N GLY A 263 -79.51 -62.23 -30.87
CA GLY A 263 -79.96 -62.22 -32.27
C GLY A 263 -79.22 -63.19 -33.21
N ARG A 264 -78.45 -64.15 -32.69
CA ARG A 264 -77.54 -65.00 -33.46
C ARG A 264 -78.11 -66.38 -33.86
N ASP A 265 -79.43 -66.53 -33.86
CA ASP A 265 -80.16 -67.64 -34.51
C ASP A 265 -80.93 -67.12 -35.74
N CYS A 266 -80.26 -66.98 -36.89
CA CYS A 266 -80.85 -67.06 -38.24
C CYS A 266 -79.78 -66.86 -39.33
N VAL A 267 -79.52 -67.92 -40.11
CA VAL A 267 -78.25 -68.17 -40.83
C VAL A 267 -78.21 -67.70 -42.30
N GLY A 268 -79.19 -66.95 -42.81
CA GLY A 268 -79.20 -66.54 -44.24
C GLY A 268 -78.46 -65.24 -44.62
N ARG A 269 -78.00 -64.42 -43.65
CA ARG A 269 -77.36 -63.09 -43.89
C ARG A 269 -75.84 -63.09 -43.64
N LYS A 270 -75.17 -64.23 -43.77
CA LYS A 270 -73.76 -64.39 -43.36
C LYS A 270 -72.74 -63.98 -44.42
N ASP A 271 -73.03 -63.97 -45.71
CA ASP A 271 -72.00 -63.67 -46.72
C ASP A 271 -71.68 -62.18 -46.90
N VAL A 272 -72.69 -61.30 -46.87
CA VAL A 272 -72.47 -59.83 -46.88
C VAL A 272 -71.82 -59.35 -45.57
N ARG A 273 -72.12 -60.02 -44.46
CA ARG A 273 -71.55 -59.71 -43.15
C ARG A 273 -70.12 -60.23 -43.00
N ILE A 274 -69.76 -61.36 -43.62
CA ILE A 274 -68.37 -61.84 -43.68
C ILE A 274 -67.52 -60.88 -44.53
N GLN A 275 -68.02 -60.38 -45.66
CA GLN A 275 -67.31 -59.34 -46.43
C GLN A 275 -67.17 -58.01 -45.66
N GLY A 276 -68.22 -57.54 -44.98
CA GLY A 276 -68.14 -56.35 -44.13
C GLY A 276 -67.20 -56.51 -42.94
N LEU A 277 -67.15 -57.70 -42.33
CA LEU A 277 -66.21 -58.01 -41.25
C LEU A 277 -64.78 -58.17 -41.76
N LEU A 278 -64.55 -58.68 -42.98
CA LEU A 278 -63.22 -58.74 -43.59
C LEU A 278 -62.69 -57.35 -43.92
N VAL A 279 -63.53 -56.44 -44.42
CA VAL A 279 -63.14 -55.04 -44.63
C VAL A 279 -62.84 -54.36 -43.29
N SER A 280 -63.72 -54.53 -42.30
CA SER A 280 -63.51 -53.97 -40.95
C SER A 280 -62.28 -54.55 -40.25
N LEU A 281 -61.97 -55.83 -40.48
CA LEU A 281 -60.77 -56.47 -39.95
C LEU A 281 -59.52 -55.94 -40.65
N CYS A 282 -59.55 -55.77 -41.99
CA CYS A 282 -58.47 -55.11 -42.72
C CYS A 282 -58.24 -53.68 -42.23
N THR A 283 -59.30 -52.88 -42.07
CA THR A 283 -59.18 -51.51 -41.52
C THR A 283 -58.63 -51.51 -40.10
N SER A 284 -59.00 -52.50 -39.28
CA SER A 284 -58.48 -52.64 -37.92
C SER A 284 -57.01 -53.09 -37.90
N CYS A 285 -56.61 -53.97 -38.81
CA CYS A 285 -55.21 -54.36 -38.99
C CYS A 285 -54.36 -53.19 -39.48
N THR A 286 -54.85 -52.36 -40.41
CA THR A 286 -54.14 -51.14 -40.84
C THR A 286 -53.99 -50.14 -39.68
N ARG A 287 -55.03 -49.96 -38.86
CA ARG A 287 -54.94 -49.12 -37.65
C ARG A 287 -53.97 -49.69 -36.61
N LEU A 288 -53.91 -51.01 -36.44
CA LEU A 288 -52.94 -51.63 -35.52
C LEU A 288 -51.50 -51.41 -35.99
N VAL A 289 -51.23 -51.59 -37.29
CA VAL A 289 -49.90 -51.29 -37.87
C VAL A 289 -49.55 -49.80 -37.70
N GLN A 290 -50.52 -48.91 -37.89
CA GLN A 290 -50.30 -47.48 -37.69
C GLN A 290 -49.99 -47.14 -36.23
N VAL A 291 -50.72 -47.72 -35.28
CA VAL A 291 -50.45 -47.53 -33.84
C VAL A 291 -49.12 -48.15 -33.43
N GLU A 292 -48.72 -49.29 -33.99
CA GLU A 292 -47.38 -49.87 -33.77
C GLU A 292 -46.27 -48.94 -34.29
N GLN A 293 -46.50 -48.28 -35.42
CA GLN A 293 -45.55 -47.32 -35.99
C GLN A 293 -45.50 -46.00 -35.20
N GLU A 294 -46.64 -45.51 -34.70
CA GLU A 294 -46.72 -44.39 -33.76
C GLU A 294 -46.06 -44.72 -32.42
N LEU A 295 -46.20 -45.95 -31.93
CA LEU A 295 -45.54 -46.42 -30.71
C LEU A 295 -44.02 -46.50 -30.88
N ALA A 296 -43.54 -47.00 -32.03
CA ALA A 296 -42.11 -47.07 -32.35
C ALA A 296 -41.48 -45.67 -32.41
N THR A 297 -42.15 -44.72 -33.09
CA THR A 297 -41.69 -43.32 -33.17
C THR A 297 -41.73 -42.61 -31.81
N ALA A 298 -42.75 -42.89 -30.98
CA ALA A 298 -42.81 -42.39 -29.61
C ALA A 298 -41.69 -42.97 -28.73
N GLN A 299 -41.36 -44.26 -28.87
CA GLN A 299 -40.23 -44.88 -28.17
C GLN A 299 -38.89 -44.28 -28.60
N GLU A 300 -38.69 -44.02 -29.88
CA GLU A 300 -37.47 -43.39 -30.39
C GLU A 300 -37.33 -41.95 -29.88
N SER A 301 -38.44 -41.21 -29.85
CA SER A 301 -38.50 -39.86 -29.25
C SER A 301 -38.20 -39.88 -27.75
N LEU A 302 -38.69 -40.89 -27.02
CA LEU A 302 -38.40 -41.08 -25.59
C LEU A 302 -36.91 -41.37 -25.35
N ILE A 303 -36.28 -42.20 -26.20
CA ILE A 303 -34.84 -42.49 -26.13
C ILE A 303 -34.03 -41.20 -26.35
N GLN A 304 -34.38 -40.40 -27.36
CA GLN A 304 -33.73 -39.11 -27.61
C GLN A 304 -33.93 -38.12 -26.47
N ALA A 305 -35.15 -38.03 -25.92
CA ALA A 305 -35.42 -37.18 -24.76
C ALA A 305 -34.60 -37.61 -23.53
N ASN A 306 -34.47 -38.92 -23.30
CA ASN A 306 -33.63 -39.44 -22.22
C ASN A 306 -32.14 -39.14 -22.42
N SER A 307 -31.62 -39.23 -23.64
CA SER A 307 -30.21 -38.87 -23.90
C SER A 307 -29.95 -37.37 -23.68
N LEU A 308 -30.86 -36.50 -24.14
CA LEU A 308 -30.79 -35.05 -23.88
C LEU A 308 -30.87 -34.74 -22.38
N THR A 309 -31.72 -35.48 -21.64
CA THR A 309 -31.83 -35.33 -20.18
C THR A 309 -30.54 -35.75 -19.47
N GLN A 310 -29.91 -36.84 -19.90
CA GLN A 310 -28.61 -37.26 -19.36
C GLN A 310 -27.50 -36.25 -19.66
N GLU A 311 -27.46 -35.68 -20.87
CA GLU A 311 -26.48 -34.67 -21.25
C GLU A 311 -26.65 -33.37 -20.46
N THR A 312 -27.90 -32.92 -20.26
CA THR A 312 -28.21 -31.74 -19.46
C THR A 312 -27.86 -31.95 -17.99
N VAL A 313 -28.14 -33.12 -17.41
CA VAL A 313 -27.71 -33.49 -16.05
C VAL A 313 -26.18 -33.47 -15.93
N ALA A 314 -25.45 -34.09 -16.87
CA ALA A 314 -23.99 -34.08 -16.86
C ALA A 314 -23.40 -32.67 -17.04
N THR A 315 -24.11 -31.78 -17.74
CA THR A 315 -23.71 -30.37 -17.88
C THR A 315 -23.99 -29.58 -16.60
N LEU A 316 -25.11 -29.83 -15.94
CA LEU A 316 -25.45 -29.23 -14.64
C LEU A 316 -24.48 -29.66 -13.55
N GLU A 317 -24.07 -30.93 -13.51
CA GLU A 317 -23.05 -31.42 -12.58
C GLU A 317 -21.69 -30.73 -12.81
N ARG A 318 -21.26 -30.61 -14.07
CA ARG A 318 -20.04 -29.85 -14.42
C ARG A 318 -20.14 -28.38 -14.01
N SER A 319 -21.32 -27.77 -14.16
CA SER A 319 -21.58 -26.38 -13.72
C SER A 319 -21.53 -26.26 -12.20
N ARG A 320 -22.14 -27.19 -11.47
CA ARG A 320 -22.10 -27.27 -10.01
C ARG A 320 -20.67 -27.42 -9.48
N ASP A 321 -19.86 -28.27 -10.10
CA ASP A 321 -18.45 -28.43 -9.73
C ASP A 321 -17.63 -27.16 -9.99
N LYS A 322 -17.91 -26.44 -11.09
CA LYS A 322 -17.29 -25.14 -11.35
C LYS A 322 -17.70 -24.12 -10.27
N ALA A 323 -18.98 -24.06 -9.92
CA ALA A 323 -19.47 -23.16 -8.87
C ALA A 323 -18.83 -23.47 -7.51
N ALA A 324 -18.69 -24.75 -7.15
CA ALA A 324 -18.02 -25.17 -5.93
C ALA A 324 -16.53 -24.73 -5.88
N ARG A 325 -15.80 -24.86 -7.00
CA ARG A 325 -14.42 -24.37 -7.11
C ARG A 325 -14.32 -22.85 -7.02
N CYS A 326 -15.27 -22.12 -7.61
CA CYS A 326 -15.33 -20.67 -7.49
C CYS A 326 -15.58 -20.24 -6.04
N GLU A 327 -16.48 -20.92 -5.34
CA GLU A 327 -16.77 -20.64 -3.93
C GLU A 327 -15.56 -20.93 -3.03
N GLN A 328 -14.85 -22.03 -3.27
CA GLN A 328 -13.61 -22.32 -2.55
C GLN A 328 -12.56 -21.23 -2.77
N ARG A 329 -12.33 -20.80 -4.02
CA ARG A 329 -11.42 -19.68 -4.33
C ARG A 329 -11.85 -18.37 -3.66
N ARG A 330 -13.16 -18.11 -3.57
CA ARG A 330 -13.69 -16.93 -2.88
C ARG A 330 -13.30 -16.94 -1.40
N VAL A 331 -13.47 -18.08 -0.72
CA VAL A 331 -13.08 -18.25 0.69
C VAL A 331 -11.57 -18.10 0.89
N GLU A 332 -10.76 -18.65 -0.01
CA GLU A 332 -9.29 -18.48 0.01
C GLU A 332 -8.89 -17.00 -0.13
N VAL A 333 -9.49 -16.28 -1.08
CA VAL A 333 -9.25 -14.84 -1.29
C VAL A 333 -9.75 -13.98 -0.12
N GLU A 334 -10.86 -14.36 0.52
CA GLU A 334 -11.33 -13.69 1.74
C GLU A 334 -10.35 -13.89 2.91
N SER A 335 -9.83 -15.11 3.08
CA SER A 335 -8.81 -15.40 4.09
C SER A 335 -7.52 -14.63 3.84
N ASP A 336 -7.05 -14.56 2.59
CA ASP A 336 -5.85 -13.79 2.23
C ASP A 336 -6.06 -12.29 2.44
N ASN A 337 -7.24 -11.75 2.08
CA ASN A 337 -7.57 -10.35 2.36
C ASN A 337 -7.55 -10.05 3.86
N GLU A 338 -8.09 -10.94 4.69
CA GLU A 338 -8.09 -10.75 6.13
C GLU A 338 -6.68 -10.80 6.71
N ARG A 339 -5.80 -11.67 6.18
CA ARG A 339 -4.36 -11.68 6.52
C ARG A 339 -3.72 -10.33 6.18
N VAL A 340 -3.91 -9.83 4.97
CA VAL A 340 -3.35 -8.54 4.53
C VAL A 340 -3.87 -7.37 5.37
N ARG A 341 -5.16 -7.38 5.75
CA ARG A 341 -5.72 -6.34 6.65
C ARG A 341 -5.06 -6.35 8.02
N ASN A 342 -4.78 -7.53 8.57
CA ASN A 342 -4.11 -7.65 9.85
C ASN A 342 -2.65 -7.17 9.75
N GLU A 343 -1.91 -7.57 8.71
CA GLU A 343 -0.54 -7.08 8.46
C GLU A 343 -0.49 -5.56 8.28
N LEU A 344 -1.48 -4.97 7.61
CA LEU A 344 -1.60 -3.53 7.44
C LEU A 344 -1.89 -2.83 8.79
N ARG A 345 -2.77 -3.40 9.61
CA ARG A 345 -3.06 -2.89 10.96
C ARG A 345 -1.82 -2.91 11.85
N ASP A 346 -1.05 -3.99 11.81
CA ASP A 346 0.19 -4.13 12.57
C ASP A 346 1.24 -3.11 12.10
N SER A 347 1.38 -2.94 10.79
CA SER A 347 2.28 -1.95 10.19
C SER A 347 1.89 -0.51 10.57
N ASN A 348 0.59 -0.22 10.59
CA ASN A 348 0.08 1.10 10.99
C ASN A 348 0.32 1.36 12.48
N SER A 349 0.14 0.34 13.33
CA SER A 349 0.45 0.40 14.76
C SER A 349 1.94 0.67 15.01
N GLN A 350 2.83 0.08 14.19
CA GLN A 350 4.27 0.34 14.24
C GLN A 350 4.61 1.76 13.77
N LEU A 351 3.91 2.28 12.75
CA LEU A 351 4.07 3.65 12.29
C LEU A 351 3.66 4.64 13.38
N ASP A 352 2.52 4.42 14.04
CA ASP A 352 2.09 5.27 15.16
C ASP A 352 3.14 5.29 16.28
N LEU A 353 3.71 4.13 16.61
CA LEU A 353 4.76 4.02 17.63
C LEU A 353 6.04 4.74 17.22
N LYS A 354 6.42 4.68 15.94
CA LYS A 354 7.54 5.45 15.38
C LYS A 354 7.26 6.96 15.36
N THR A 355 6.04 7.37 15.04
CA THR A 355 5.63 8.78 15.05
C THR A 355 5.73 9.34 16.47
N CYS A 356 5.21 8.64 17.48
CA CYS A 356 5.37 9.01 18.89
C CYS A 356 6.85 9.13 19.30
N LEU A 357 7.72 8.23 18.82
CA LEU A 357 9.15 8.29 19.08
C LEU A 357 9.80 9.52 18.43
N VAL A 358 9.44 9.83 17.17
CA VAL A 358 9.92 11.01 16.46
C VAL A 358 9.47 12.29 17.15
N GLU A 359 8.23 12.38 17.59
CA GLU A 359 7.72 13.53 18.36
C GLU A 359 8.48 13.71 19.67
N SER A 360 8.75 12.61 20.40
CA SER A 360 9.55 12.62 21.64
C SER A 360 10.98 13.11 21.38
N LEU A 361 11.66 12.57 20.37
CA LEU A 361 13.01 12.99 20.00
C LEU A 361 13.06 14.44 19.52
N THR A 362 12.05 14.89 18.78
CA THR A 362 11.93 16.29 18.35
C THR A 362 11.76 17.22 19.54
N THR A 363 10.96 16.81 20.53
CA THR A 363 10.77 17.57 21.78
C THR A 363 12.09 17.65 22.56
N GLN A 364 12.79 16.53 22.74
CA GLN A 364 14.10 16.50 23.41
C GLN A 364 15.14 17.36 22.69
N LEU A 365 15.18 17.31 21.35
CA LEU A 365 16.06 18.14 20.56
C LEU A 365 15.75 19.62 20.78
N SER A 366 14.47 20.03 20.71
CA SER A 366 14.06 21.42 20.94
C SER A 366 14.43 21.91 22.35
N GLU A 367 14.28 21.05 23.37
CA GLU A 367 14.64 21.37 24.74
C GLU A 367 16.16 21.56 24.88
N ALA A 368 16.95 20.65 24.28
CA ALA A 368 18.40 20.76 24.24
C ALA A 368 18.85 22.04 23.50
N THR A 369 18.25 22.34 22.35
CA THR A 369 18.53 23.56 21.59
C THR A 369 18.22 24.81 22.42
N SER A 370 17.09 24.87 23.10
CA SER A 370 16.74 26.00 23.97
C SER A 370 17.70 26.14 25.16
N LYS A 371 18.19 25.03 25.73
CA LYS A 371 19.20 25.05 26.80
C LYS A 371 20.54 25.58 26.27
N THR A 372 20.97 25.16 25.09
CA THR A 372 22.19 25.71 24.48
C THR A 372 22.06 27.19 24.14
N GLU A 373 20.91 27.62 23.62
CA GLU A 373 20.65 29.04 23.36
C GLU A 373 20.63 29.86 24.65
N ALA A 374 20.02 29.35 25.73
CA ALA A 374 20.04 29.99 27.03
C ALA A 374 21.45 30.06 27.63
N CYS A 375 22.26 29.01 27.48
CA CYS A 375 23.67 29.00 27.88
C CYS A 375 24.49 30.01 27.07
N ASN A 376 24.28 30.10 25.75
CA ASN A 376 24.96 31.06 24.89
C ASN A 376 24.55 32.50 25.24
N ALA A 377 23.26 32.76 25.48
CA ALA A 377 22.79 34.07 25.93
C ALA A 377 23.34 34.46 27.31
N LEU A 378 23.50 33.50 28.22
CA LEU A 378 24.17 33.71 29.51
C LEU A 378 25.66 34.00 29.35
N LEU A 379 26.33 33.33 28.41
CA LEU A 379 27.74 33.57 28.07
C LEU A 379 27.93 34.96 27.46
N GLU A 380 27.03 35.40 26.57
CA GLU A 380 27.07 36.74 25.95
C GLU A 380 26.72 37.87 26.94
N ALA A 381 25.90 37.59 27.97
CA ALA A 381 25.47 38.59 28.95
C ALA A 381 26.41 38.72 30.16
N HIS A 382 27.40 37.84 30.35
CA HIS A 382 28.31 37.89 31.50
C HIS A 382 29.60 38.65 31.18
N PRO A 383 29.82 39.87 31.72
CA PRO A 383 31.00 40.70 31.44
C PRO A 383 32.31 40.18 32.06
N VAL A 384 32.31 38.96 32.61
CA VAL A 384 33.45 38.31 33.28
C VAL A 384 34.11 37.26 32.39
N LEU A 385 33.47 36.85 31.29
CA LEU A 385 34.00 35.81 30.39
C LEU A 385 34.55 36.36 29.07
N SER A 386 34.65 37.69 28.96
CA SER A 386 35.48 38.37 27.97
C SER A 386 36.91 38.57 28.50
N CYS A 387 37.45 37.57 29.20
CA CYS A 387 38.86 37.57 29.57
C CYS A 387 39.68 37.16 28.35
N SER A 388 40.68 37.95 27.99
CA SER A 388 41.67 37.50 27.00
C SER A 388 42.44 36.29 27.55
N ASP A 389 43.04 35.47 26.68
CA ASP A 389 43.87 34.34 27.11
C ASP A 389 44.99 34.77 28.08
N GLU A 390 45.45 36.03 28.02
CA GLU A 390 46.41 36.62 28.96
C GLU A 390 45.82 36.84 30.36
N GLU A 391 44.56 37.27 30.45
CA GLU A 391 43.85 37.47 31.72
C GLU A 391 43.49 36.13 32.38
N ILE A 392 43.11 35.14 31.57
CA ILE A 392 42.81 33.78 32.05
C ILE A 392 44.08 33.09 32.59
N ASN A 393 45.20 33.22 31.90
CA ASN A 393 46.49 32.72 32.39
C ASN A 393 46.94 33.44 33.67
N SER A 394 46.71 34.74 33.77
CA SER A 394 47.02 35.51 34.98
C SER A 394 46.19 35.06 36.18
N ILE A 395 44.89 34.76 35.97
CA ILE A 395 44.01 34.22 37.02
C ILE A 395 44.43 32.79 37.41
N ALA A 396 44.71 31.92 36.43
CA ALA A 396 45.19 30.55 36.68
C ALA A 396 46.47 30.56 37.53
N GLN A 397 47.41 31.45 37.23
CA GLN A 397 48.63 31.63 38.00
C GLN A 397 48.36 32.13 39.43
N LEU A 398 47.42 33.06 39.60
CA LEU A 398 47.00 33.57 40.92
C LEU A 398 46.36 32.48 41.79
N TYR A 399 45.57 31.57 41.20
CA TYR A 399 45.02 30.40 41.90
C TYR A 399 46.08 29.40 42.33
N LEU A 400 47.15 29.24 41.54
CA LEU A 400 48.29 28.37 41.88
C LEU A 400 49.15 28.97 42.98
N GLU A 401 49.38 30.28 42.94
CA GLU A 401 50.06 31.02 44.01
C GLU A 401 49.24 30.98 45.32
N LEU A 402 47.91 31.09 45.25
CA LEU A 402 47.04 30.87 46.42
C LEU A 402 47.07 29.42 46.91
N ALA A 403 47.14 28.42 46.01
CA ALA A 403 47.27 27.02 46.42
C ALA A 403 48.60 26.77 47.13
N ASP A 404 49.67 27.47 46.74
CA ASP A 404 50.97 27.46 47.41
C ASP A 404 50.90 28.13 48.80
N GLU A 405 50.24 29.29 48.89
CA GLU A 405 50.17 30.11 50.11
C GLU A 405 49.17 29.61 51.17
N PHE A 406 48.05 28.99 50.76
CA PHE A 406 47.02 28.45 51.66
C PHE A 406 47.12 26.92 51.86
N GLY A 407 47.91 26.22 51.04
CA GLY A 407 47.91 24.76 50.96
C GLY A 407 49.00 24.03 51.74
N ASP A 408 50.10 24.69 52.12
CA ASP A 408 51.37 24.02 52.50
C ASP A 408 51.85 23.00 51.43
N LEU A 409 51.38 23.14 50.18
CA LEU A 409 51.62 22.19 49.10
C LEU A 409 52.51 22.87 48.05
N PRO A 410 53.84 22.85 48.22
CA PRO A 410 54.75 23.48 47.29
C PRO A 410 54.58 22.84 45.91
N SER A 411 54.14 23.64 44.93
CA SER A 411 53.92 23.18 43.56
C SER A 411 54.65 24.08 42.56
N PHE A 412 55.22 23.45 41.52
CA PHE A 412 55.94 24.13 40.45
C PHE A 412 55.37 23.66 39.11
N ILE A 413 55.04 24.62 38.25
CA ILE A 413 54.56 24.37 36.89
C ILE A 413 55.60 24.88 35.90
N GLU A 414 56.00 24.01 34.97
CA GLU A 414 56.93 24.33 33.91
C GLU A 414 56.28 25.34 32.93
N ARG A 415 57.00 26.43 32.59
CA ARG A 415 56.47 27.63 31.87
C ARG A 415 55.88 27.38 30.48
N ASN A 416 55.97 26.16 29.94
CA ASN A 416 55.49 25.80 28.60
C ASN A 416 54.18 24.99 28.61
N ASN A 417 53.59 24.74 29.77
CA ASN A 417 52.35 23.97 29.88
C ASN A 417 51.12 24.87 29.92
N ASP A 418 50.00 24.37 29.37
CA ASP A 418 48.68 25.02 29.42
C ASP A 418 48.20 25.11 30.87
N LEU A 419 48.55 26.22 31.53
CA LEU A 419 48.27 26.52 32.93
C LEU A 419 46.79 26.42 33.25
N LEU A 420 45.92 26.88 32.33
CA LEU A 420 44.48 26.80 32.49
C LEU A 420 44.00 25.34 32.51
N ALA A 421 44.46 24.53 31.56
CA ALA A 421 44.12 23.11 31.53
C ALA A 421 44.57 22.36 32.79
N ILE A 422 45.76 22.69 33.31
CA ILE A 422 46.27 22.13 34.57
C ILE A 422 45.37 22.54 35.76
N VAL A 423 45.04 23.84 35.89
CA VAL A 423 44.22 24.34 37.00
C VAL A 423 42.81 23.75 36.98
N ILE A 424 42.16 23.67 35.82
CA ILE A 424 40.83 23.04 35.66
C ILE A 424 40.82 21.59 36.16
N LYS A 425 41.94 20.88 36.00
CA LYS A 425 42.08 19.48 36.43
C LYS A 425 42.46 19.33 37.90
N ILE A 426 43.11 20.33 38.49
CA ILE A 426 43.55 20.30 39.90
C ILE A 426 42.43 20.74 40.85
N VAL A 427 41.67 21.78 40.49
CA VAL A 427 40.64 22.35 41.38
C VAL A 427 39.64 21.30 41.88
N PRO A 428 39.06 20.42 41.03
CA PRO A 428 38.14 19.38 41.49
C PRO A 428 38.78 18.37 42.44
N LEU A 429 40.10 18.16 42.36
CA LEU A 429 40.84 17.23 43.22
C LEU A 429 41.10 17.80 44.61
N ILE A 430 41.15 19.13 44.74
CA ILE A 430 41.28 19.79 46.05
C ILE A 430 40.01 19.60 46.89
N ASP A 431 38.86 19.49 46.25
CA ASP A 431 37.56 19.26 46.91
C ASP A 431 37.34 17.79 47.33
N VAL A 432 38.19 16.87 46.87
CA VAL A 432 38.12 15.46 47.28
C VAL A 432 38.58 15.32 48.73
N VAL A 433 37.71 14.77 49.58
CA VAL A 433 37.99 14.54 51.01
C VAL A 433 39.27 13.72 51.16
N ASN A 434 40.24 14.26 51.90
CA ASN A 434 41.59 13.70 52.14
C ASN A 434 42.60 13.83 50.99
N ALA A 435 42.24 14.27 49.78
CA ALA A 435 43.21 14.40 48.69
C ALA A 435 44.40 15.28 49.06
N LYS A 436 44.18 16.36 49.82
CA LYS A 436 45.25 17.20 50.38
C LYS A 436 46.22 16.40 51.28
N VAL A 437 45.68 15.58 52.19
CA VAL A 437 46.48 14.75 53.11
C VAL A 437 47.30 13.73 52.32
N THR A 438 46.68 13.13 51.30
CA THR A 438 47.34 12.14 50.45
C THR A 438 48.43 12.76 49.58
N MET A 439 48.18 13.92 48.97
CA MET A 439 49.18 14.63 48.20
C MET A 439 50.38 15.06 49.07
N LEU A 440 50.14 15.50 50.30
CA LEU A 440 51.20 15.79 51.27
C LEU A 440 51.96 14.53 51.69
N SER A 441 51.27 13.41 51.90
CA SER A 441 51.90 12.11 52.19
C SER A 441 52.79 11.66 51.04
N PHE A 442 52.30 11.78 49.80
CA PHE A 442 53.03 11.49 48.58
C PHE A 442 54.27 12.39 48.42
N LEU A 443 54.13 13.69 48.69
CA LEU A 443 55.22 14.66 48.68
C LEU A 443 56.31 14.29 49.70
N ASN A 444 55.91 13.93 50.92
CA ASN A 444 56.82 13.54 52.00
C ASN A 444 57.46 12.16 51.79
N ALA A 445 56.79 11.25 51.08
CA ALA A 445 57.30 9.94 50.72
C ALA A 445 58.45 10.00 49.71
N ARG A 446 58.64 11.14 49.01
CA ARG A 446 59.70 11.36 48.02
C ARG A 446 59.70 10.29 46.92
N SER A 447 58.50 9.93 46.46
CA SER A 447 58.31 8.94 45.41
C SER A 447 59.07 9.35 44.13
N TYR A 448 59.82 8.41 43.58
CA TYR A 448 60.57 8.63 42.33
C TYR A 448 59.70 8.25 41.12
N GLY A 449 59.66 9.12 40.12
CA GLY A 449 58.97 8.88 38.85
C GLY A 449 57.77 9.82 38.64
N TRP A 450 57.14 9.68 37.48
CA TRP A 450 55.89 10.39 37.16
C TRP A 450 54.70 9.56 37.62
N HIS A 451 53.71 10.21 38.22
CA HIS A 451 52.48 9.60 38.73
C HIS A 451 51.27 10.37 38.22
N CYS A 452 50.12 9.70 38.11
CA CYS A 452 48.87 10.37 37.74
C CYS A 452 48.30 11.11 38.96
N LEU A 453 48.02 12.42 38.84
CA LEU A 453 47.54 13.22 39.97
C LEU A 453 46.23 12.69 40.57
N HIS A 454 45.30 12.22 39.73
CA HIS A 454 44.04 11.62 40.21
C HIS A 454 44.30 10.40 41.09
N LYS A 455 45.24 9.54 40.69
CA LYS A 455 45.59 8.34 41.46
C LYS A 455 46.33 8.69 42.74
N VAL A 456 47.19 9.71 42.70
CA VAL A 456 47.82 10.24 43.91
C VAL A 456 46.77 10.79 44.87
N ALA A 457 45.75 11.50 44.39
CA ALA A 457 44.65 12.00 45.24
C ALA A 457 43.83 10.86 45.89
N GLU A 458 43.75 9.70 45.23
CA GLU A 458 43.01 8.50 45.66
C GLU A 458 43.84 7.47 46.47
N GLU A 459 45.06 7.81 46.89
CA GLU A 459 46.02 6.91 47.60
C GLU A 459 46.59 5.76 46.74
N GLU A 460 46.38 5.75 45.43
CA GLU A 460 46.93 4.75 44.50
C GLU A 460 48.34 5.13 43.98
N THR A 461 49.34 5.15 44.85
CA THR A 461 50.69 5.64 44.50
C THR A 461 51.58 4.65 43.74
N GLU A 462 51.14 3.40 43.55
CA GLU A 462 51.97 2.33 42.94
C GLU A 462 52.06 2.41 41.40
N SER A 463 51.17 3.16 40.74
CA SER A 463 51.19 3.26 39.28
C SER A 463 52.13 4.38 38.80
N LEU A 464 53.28 3.97 38.26
CA LEU A 464 54.18 4.86 37.52
C LEU A 464 53.60 5.16 36.14
N CYS A 465 53.52 6.43 35.78
CA CYS A 465 53.29 6.89 34.42
C CYS A 465 54.63 6.93 33.67
N SER A 466 54.63 6.59 32.38
CA SER A 466 55.77 6.88 31.53
C SER A 466 55.82 8.39 31.25
N HIS A 467 56.99 8.90 30.87
CA HIS A 467 57.10 10.30 30.40
C HIS A 467 56.15 10.57 29.22
N ASP A 468 55.79 9.52 28.48
CA ASP A 468 54.92 9.61 27.32
C ASP A 468 53.44 9.68 27.69
N GLY A 469 53.02 9.39 28.92
CA GLY A 469 51.62 9.58 29.35
C GLY A 469 51.10 8.60 30.42
N CYS A 470 49.84 8.80 30.81
CA CYS A 470 49.14 7.90 31.73
C CYS A 470 48.34 6.85 30.96
N GLN A 471 48.51 5.57 31.32
CA GLN A 471 47.77 4.46 30.69
C GLN A 471 46.29 4.40 31.09
N HIS A 472 45.89 5.11 32.14
CA HIS A 472 44.54 5.02 32.71
C HIS A 472 43.64 6.21 32.37
N HIS A 473 44.23 7.37 32.10
CA HIS A 473 43.49 8.61 31.87
C HIS A 473 44.06 9.36 30.66
N ARG A 474 43.20 9.66 29.68
CA ARG A 474 43.49 10.66 28.64
C ARG A 474 43.38 12.05 29.26
N ASP A 475 44.27 12.97 28.86
CA ASP A 475 44.26 14.37 29.34
C ASP A 475 44.31 14.53 30.86
N CYS A 476 45.17 13.77 31.54
CA CYS A 476 45.40 13.88 32.98
C CYS A 476 46.64 14.71 33.32
N VAL A 477 46.67 15.30 34.51
CA VAL A 477 47.88 15.91 35.06
C VAL A 477 48.78 14.81 35.64
N ILE A 478 50.01 14.73 35.16
CA ILE A 478 51.05 13.87 35.73
C ILE A 478 51.97 14.69 36.63
N VAL A 479 52.41 14.07 37.72
CA VAL A 479 53.13 14.73 38.80
C VAL A 479 54.37 13.96 39.21
N ARG A 480 55.42 14.68 39.60
CA ARG A 480 56.60 14.08 40.24
C ARG A 480 57.08 14.94 41.39
N VAL A 481 57.74 14.33 42.37
CA VAL A 481 58.36 15.06 43.48
C VAL A 481 59.78 15.47 43.10
N THR A 482 60.09 16.75 43.17
CA THR A 482 61.45 17.30 42.96
C THR A 482 61.95 18.06 44.18
N GLY A 483 63.27 18.28 44.29
CA GLY A 483 63.90 18.97 45.42
C GLY A 483 64.34 18.04 46.56
N ARG A 484 65.60 18.18 47.03
CA ARG A 484 66.17 17.33 48.09
C ARG A 484 65.83 17.81 49.51
N ASP A 485 65.90 19.11 49.73
CA ASP A 485 65.76 19.73 51.05
C ASP A 485 64.40 20.40 51.25
N SER A 486 63.71 20.71 50.15
CA SER A 486 62.33 21.18 50.12
C SER A 486 61.62 20.47 48.96
N PRO A 487 60.83 19.41 49.22
CA PRO A 487 60.17 18.65 48.17
C PRO A 487 59.02 19.48 47.58
N VAL A 488 58.92 19.52 46.25
CA VAL A 488 57.92 20.27 45.47
C VAL A 488 57.24 19.33 44.47
N LEU A 489 55.94 19.50 44.23
CA LEU A 489 55.23 18.80 43.16
C LEU A 489 55.44 19.52 41.82
N GLU A 490 56.07 18.83 40.88
CA GLU A 490 56.15 19.28 39.49
C GLU A 490 54.99 18.70 38.70
N LEU A 491 54.23 19.57 38.04
CA LEU A 491 52.97 19.25 37.35
C LEU A 491 53.12 19.40 35.82
N MET A 492 52.64 18.42 35.06
CA MET A 492 52.65 18.46 33.59
C MET A 492 51.35 17.89 33.02
N LEU A 493 50.85 18.47 31.93
CA LEU A 493 49.65 17.97 31.25
C LEU A 493 50.03 16.81 30.31
N ASN A 494 49.30 15.70 30.38
CA ASN A 494 49.41 14.62 29.39
C ASN A 494 48.64 15.03 28.13
N THR A 495 49.30 15.15 26.97
CA THR A 495 48.72 15.61 25.70
C THR A 495 48.58 14.52 24.63
N GLN A 496 48.53 13.24 25.06
CA GLN A 496 48.40 12.08 24.17
C GLN A 496 47.07 11.98 23.41
#